data_AF-A0A9W3PBE0-F1
#
_entry.id   AF-A0A9W3PBE0-F1
#
_cell.length_a   1.000
_cell.length_b   1.000
_cell.length_c   1.000
_cell.angle_alpha   90.00
_cell.angle_beta   90.00
_cell.angle_gamma   90.00
#
_symmetry.space_group_name_H-M   'P 1'
#
loop_
_entity.id
_entity.type
_entity.pdbx_description
1 polymer ?
#
loop_
_entity_poly.entity_id
_entity_poly.type
_entity_poly.pdbx_seq_one_letter_code
_entity_poly.pdbx_strand_id
1 'polypeptide(L)'
;MPRNNVMRRCTLVLLPMVLLTSCVSKSPCLSPMFEVPALPPEARQPATPSICLPTCSAGLMKRRESWQRSLTIGASPASSVNVTTTR
;
A
#
# COMPACT_ATOMS: atom_id res chain seq x y z
N MET A 1 -8.62 41.92 -24.14
CA MET A 1 -9.54 41.29 -23.16
C MET A 1 -9.34 39.76 -23.14
N PRO A 2 -8.60 39.20 -22.17
CA PRO A 2 -8.43 37.76 -22.01
C PRO A 2 -9.15 37.28 -20.72
N ARG A 3 -10.45 37.55 -20.58
CA ARG A 3 -11.20 37.22 -19.34
C ARG A 3 -11.81 35.82 -19.34
N ASN A 4 -11.92 35.19 -20.51
CA ASN A 4 -12.70 33.96 -20.69
C ASN A 4 -11.88 32.70 -20.38
N ASN A 5 -10.55 32.78 -20.55
CA ASN A 5 -9.65 31.63 -20.48
C ASN A 5 -9.24 31.31 -19.04
N VAL A 6 -9.20 32.33 -18.17
CA VAL A 6 -8.87 32.21 -16.74
C VAL A 6 -10.04 31.60 -15.98
N MET A 7 -11.26 32.08 -16.23
CA MET A 7 -12.47 31.58 -15.56
C MET A 7 -12.73 30.10 -15.88
N ARG A 8 -12.54 29.68 -17.15
CA ARG A 8 -12.68 28.28 -17.59
C ARG A 8 -11.63 27.34 -16.98
N ARG A 9 -10.40 27.83 -16.75
CA ARG A 9 -9.33 27.08 -16.07
C ARG A 9 -9.61 26.93 -14.58
N CYS A 10 -10.14 27.97 -13.93
CA CYS A 10 -10.55 27.88 -12.53
C CYS A 10 -11.70 26.86 -12.34
N THR A 11 -12.68 26.83 -13.25
CA THR A 11 -13.79 25.86 -13.18
C THR A 11 -13.31 24.40 -13.31
N LEU A 12 -12.33 24.13 -14.17
CA LEU A 12 -11.76 22.79 -14.36
C LEU A 12 -10.95 22.28 -13.15
N VAL A 13 -10.30 23.19 -12.41
CA VAL A 13 -9.49 22.83 -11.23
C VAL A 13 -10.33 22.71 -9.96
N LEU A 14 -11.48 23.38 -9.89
CA LEU A 14 -12.36 23.35 -8.71
C LEU A 14 -13.28 22.13 -8.66
N LEU A 15 -13.61 21.51 -9.81
CA LEU A 15 -14.46 20.32 -9.89
C LEU A 15 -13.93 19.09 -9.10
N PRO A 16 -12.62 18.72 -9.16
CA PRO A 16 -12.13 17.56 -8.41
C PRO A 16 -12.09 17.78 -6.89
N MET A 17 -11.97 19.02 -6.41
CA MET A 17 -11.91 19.31 -4.96
C MET A 17 -13.27 19.16 -4.26
N VAL A 18 -14.37 19.40 -4.97
CA VAL A 18 -15.73 19.25 -4.43
C VAL A 18 -16.11 17.76 -4.23
N LEU A 19 -15.52 16.86 -5.02
CA LEU A 19 -15.79 15.41 -4.96
C LEU A 19 -15.05 14.71 -3.80
N LEU A 20 -14.02 15.33 -3.23
CA LEU A 20 -13.18 14.75 -2.17
C LEU A 20 -13.73 14.98 -0.75
N THR A 21 -14.79 15.78 -0.57
CA THR A 21 -15.29 16.15 0.77
C THR A 21 -16.47 15.32 1.27
N SER A 22 -16.93 14.32 0.52
CA SER A 22 -18.11 13.53 0.90
C SER A 22 -17.78 12.06 1.18
N CYS A 23 -16.96 11.76 2.19
CA CYS A 23 -16.87 10.41 2.78
C CYS A 23 -16.47 10.49 4.27
N VAL A 24 -17.22 11.23 5.08
CA VAL A 24 -17.24 11.01 6.55
C VAL A 24 -18.67 10.65 6.96
N SER A 25 -19.17 9.57 6.37
CA SER A 25 -20.30 8.85 6.94
C SER A 25 -19.76 8.03 8.11
N LYS A 26 -19.50 8.68 9.26
CA LYS A 26 -19.39 7.95 10.52
C LYS A 26 -20.80 7.42 10.81
N SER A 27 -21.08 6.23 10.31
CA SER A 27 -22.31 5.52 10.64
C SER A 27 -22.37 5.43 12.17
N PRO A 28 -23.44 5.92 12.83
CA PRO A 28 -23.64 5.60 14.22
C PRO A 28 -23.74 4.07 14.29
N CYS A 29 -22.79 3.44 14.98
CA CYS A 29 -22.83 2.02 15.29
C CYS A 29 -23.97 1.82 16.32
N LEU A 30 -25.20 1.88 15.85
CA LEU A 30 -26.36 1.40 16.57
C LEU A 30 -26.54 -0.05 16.16
N SER A 31 -25.63 -0.91 16.61
CA SER A 31 -25.96 -2.31 16.72
C SER A 31 -26.67 -2.48 18.06
N PRO A 32 -27.95 -2.87 18.09
CA PRO A 32 -28.38 -3.69 19.21
C PRO A 32 -27.37 -4.85 19.28
N MET A 33 -26.94 -5.26 20.48
CA MET A 33 -26.32 -6.57 20.65
C MET A 33 -27.37 -7.61 20.24
N PHE A 34 -27.53 -7.81 18.93
CA PHE A 34 -28.23 -8.97 18.41
C PHE A 34 -27.29 -10.13 18.68
N GLU A 35 -27.76 -11.02 19.53
CA GLU A 35 -27.12 -12.31 19.77
C GLU A 35 -27.21 -13.09 18.46
N VAL A 36 -26.22 -12.89 17.59
CA VAL A 36 -26.13 -13.58 16.31
C VAL A 36 -25.94 -15.06 16.63
N PRO A 37 -26.88 -15.94 16.24
CA PRO A 37 -26.75 -17.35 16.52
C PRO A 37 -25.51 -17.91 15.82
N ALA A 38 -24.84 -18.85 16.48
CA ALA A 38 -23.66 -19.50 15.92
C ALA A 38 -24.01 -20.17 14.58
N LEU A 39 -23.10 -20.06 13.60
CA LEU A 39 -23.29 -20.68 12.30
C LEU A 39 -23.43 -22.20 12.43
N PRO A 40 -24.38 -22.83 11.69
CA PRO A 40 -24.49 -24.27 11.61
C PRO A 40 -23.19 -24.86 11.03
N PRO A 41 -22.79 -26.10 11.39
CA PRO A 41 -21.55 -26.72 10.95
C PRO A 41 -21.33 -26.68 9.43
N GLU A 42 -22.41 -26.82 8.66
CA GLU A 42 -22.41 -26.83 7.19
C GLU A 42 -22.10 -25.46 6.58
N ALA A 43 -22.38 -24.38 7.32
CA ALA A 43 -22.09 -23.01 6.91
C ALA A 43 -20.72 -22.52 7.42
N ARG A 44 -19.98 -23.34 8.16
CA ARG A 44 -18.64 -22.99 8.63
C ARG A 44 -17.63 -23.24 7.52
N GLN A 45 -16.70 -22.32 7.36
CA GLN A 45 -15.52 -22.58 6.54
C GLN A 45 -14.67 -23.67 7.20
N PRO A 46 -14.03 -24.55 6.40
CA PRO A 46 -13.08 -25.51 6.94
C PRO A 46 -11.94 -24.79 7.64
N ALA A 47 -11.27 -25.50 8.54
CA ALA A 47 -10.10 -24.97 9.23
C ALA A 47 -9.07 -24.46 8.22
N THR A 48 -8.47 -23.30 8.52
CA THR A 48 -7.45 -22.69 7.67
C THR A 48 -6.34 -23.71 7.38
N PRO A 49 -6.04 -24.00 6.10
CA PRO A 49 -5.00 -24.96 5.77
C PRO A 49 -3.64 -24.42 6.23
N SER A 50 -2.74 -25.32 6.63
CA SER A 50 -1.43 -24.97 7.20
C SER A 50 -0.56 -24.12 6.26
N ILE A 51 -0.75 -24.27 4.94
CA ILE A 51 -0.08 -23.46 3.91
C ILE A 51 -0.41 -21.96 4.01
N CYS A 52 -1.59 -21.62 4.52
CA CYS A 52 -2.04 -20.25 4.70
C CYS A 52 -1.63 -19.66 6.06
N LEU A 53 -0.93 -20.44 6.90
CA LEU A 53 -0.45 -19.93 8.17
C LEU A 53 0.64 -18.88 7.92
N PRO A 54 0.70 -17.83 8.75
CA PRO A 54 1.73 -16.79 8.66
C PRO A 54 3.16 -17.36 8.82
N THR A 55 3.29 -18.53 9.45
CA THR A 55 4.55 -19.26 9.56
C THR A 55 5.05 -19.79 8.21
N CYS A 56 4.16 -20.16 7.30
CA CYS A 56 4.53 -20.64 5.97
C CYS A 56 5.18 -19.53 5.12
N SER A 57 4.63 -18.32 5.17
CA SER A 57 5.16 -17.18 4.42
C SER A 57 6.34 -16.48 5.12
N ALA A 58 6.45 -16.58 6.45
CA ALA A 58 7.53 -15.97 7.23
C ALA A 58 8.92 -16.48 6.83
N GLY A 59 9.07 -17.80 6.59
CA GLY A 59 10.34 -18.38 6.13
C GLY A 59 10.78 -17.86 4.76
N LEU A 60 9.83 -17.73 3.83
CA LEU A 60 10.06 -17.18 2.49
C LEU A 60 10.41 -15.70 2.53
N MET A 61 9.75 -14.92 3.39
CA MET A 61 10.03 -13.49 3.58
C MET A 61 11.44 -13.26 4.11
N LYS A 62 11.86 -14.00 5.16
CA LYS A 62 13.24 -13.93 5.67
C LYS A 62 14.29 -14.26 4.61
N ARG A 63 14.02 -15.28 3.78
CA ARG A 63 14.92 -15.65 2.67
C ARG A 63 15.03 -14.50 1.67
N ARG A 64 13.90 -13.91 1.26
CA ARG A 64 13.88 -12.75 0.35
C ARG A 64 14.70 -11.57 0.89
N GLU A 65 14.50 -11.20 2.15
CA GLU A 65 15.26 -10.12 2.78
C GLU A 65 16.77 -10.40 2.85
N SER A 66 17.15 -11.64 3.16
CA SER A 66 18.56 -12.06 3.13
C SER A 66 19.17 -11.88 1.75
N TRP A 67 18.47 -12.34 0.71
CA TRP A 67 18.89 -12.18 -0.68
C TRP A 67 19.03 -10.72 -1.08
N GLN A 68 18.06 -9.88 -0.71
CA GLN A 68 18.11 -8.45 -0.97
C GLN A 68 19.34 -7.81 -0.32
N ARG A 69 19.59 -8.08 0.97
CA ARG A 69 20.78 -7.56 1.68
C ARG A 69 22.09 -7.97 1.01
N SER A 70 22.21 -9.24 0.60
CA SER A 70 23.41 -9.74 -0.10
C SER A 70 23.67 -8.99 -1.42
N LEU A 71 22.62 -8.65 -2.18
CA LEU A 71 22.75 -7.92 -3.43
C LEU A 71 23.05 -6.43 -3.21
N THR A 72 22.54 -5.82 -2.14
CA THR A 72 22.70 -4.38 -1.90
C THR A 72 24.04 -4.03 -1.21
N ILE A 73 24.59 -4.91 -0.38
CA ILE A 73 25.83 -4.64 0.38
C ILE A 73 27.10 -4.89 -0.47
N GLY A 74 26.99 -5.65 -1.58
CA GLY A 74 28.13 -5.98 -2.46
C GLY A 74 28.58 -4.90 -3.45
N ALA A 75 27.86 -3.78 -3.58
CA ALA A 75 28.24 -2.68 -4.46
C ALA A 75 28.93 -1.55 -3.66
N SER A 76 30.13 -1.83 -3.14
CA SER A 76 31.03 -0.74 -2.78
C SER A 76 31.43 -0.01 -4.07
N PRO A 77 31.27 1.32 -4.19
CA PRO A 77 31.75 2.03 -5.36
C PRO A 77 33.26 1.78 -5.48
N ALA A 78 33.68 1.26 -6.63
CA ALA A 78 35.08 1.10 -6.95
C ALA A 78 35.77 2.46 -6.77
N SER A 79 36.84 2.47 -5.97
CA SER A 79 37.71 3.62 -5.74
C SER A 79 37.97 4.34 -7.07
N SER A 80 37.70 5.65 -7.10
CA SER A 80 37.87 6.49 -8.29
C SER A 80 39.30 6.36 -8.81
N VAL A 81 39.44 5.92 -10.06
CA VAL A 81 40.73 5.97 -10.76
C VAL A 81 41.03 7.45 -11.02
N ASN A 82 41.87 8.05 -10.18
CA ASN A 82 42.42 9.37 -10.44
C ASN A 82 43.37 9.26 -11.63
N VAL A 83 42.90 9.65 -12.82
CA VAL A 83 43.75 9.78 -14.00
C VAL A 83 44.65 11.01 -13.79
N THR A 84 45.87 10.77 -13.33
CA THR A 84 46.97 11.73 -13.41
C THR A 84 47.59 11.64 -14.80
N THR A 85 47.18 12.53 -15.71
CA THR A 85 47.90 12.73 -16.99
C THR A 85 49.04 13.70 -16.75
N THR A 86 50.26 13.17 -16.78
CA THR A 86 51.53 13.90 -16.71
C THR A 86 52.02 14.26 -18.11
N ARG A 87 52.26 15.56 -18.28
CA ARG A 87 53.17 16.27 -19.21
C ARG A 87 52.81 16.39 -20.69
#